data_AF-U2V8Y3-F1
#
_entry.id   AF-U2V8Y3-F1
#
_cell.length_a   1.000
_cell.length_b   1.000
_cell.length_c   1.000
_cell.angle_alpha   90.00
_cell.angle_beta   90.00
_cell.angle_gamma   90.00
#
_symmetry.space_group_name_H-M   'P 1'
#
loop_
_entity.id
_entity.type
_entity.pdbx_description
1 polymer ?
#
loop_
_entity_poly.entity_id
_entity_poly.type
_entity_poly.pdbx_seq_one_letter_code
_entity_poly.pdbx_strand_id
1 'polypeptide(L)'
;MTKTKHSEFENVKFSIKNNEMVFDNFVVNGKNFGKGRANVGVIGTGLFKLVPKLTLSNLKLEDVNLEGIYNEKSSQIDTFTDKINSLTTQEKADKSTADFIKETTTKVTTLTTNTDNFINSKLRENIEKVNVLKQDYVGLTDLKSKAQKIMELNNEIKPLAKSINIEKENIEKTITEIELERDIALTNVSDNLTKLEKEISLNDFNNINSNNSVQNMNLYIFLDKGKDLEISLNSALKATALIKEIKDLNVRIADIDINDGKIVAKGLNGDNTQISGEVVMENNAKAFIKGQNNGYEITYNKDNFTSKTMFFANKISTIIEYSKNDLLEGKIIKLASELVLENNNFKNLNHTVLTDEEKTLLTQKIENLRNNNYQQIMAKYEEDNKNIETLIDNVYVQKNKLDKLQRDLLSLGTIITFEQPTTNTATENTNQTNNTSINILNNSSNNNSNGNMKNTNENQNPNKINIGNR
;
A
#
# COMPACT_ATOMS: atom_id res chain seq x y z
N MET A 1 -18.29 52.43 10.73
CA MET A 1 -19.14 51.65 9.79
C MET A 1 -18.33 50.54 9.16
N THR A 2 -17.18 50.86 8.60
CA THR A 2 -16.34 49.94 7.85
C THR A 2 -15.37 49.16 8.72
N LYS A 3 -14.87 49.71 9.83
CA LYS A 3 -13.86 49.07 10.68
C LYS A 3 -14.35 48.80 12.11
N THR A 4 -14.04 47.62 12.62
CA THR A 4 -14.16 47.18 14.01
C THR A 4 -12.83 46.57 14.47
N LYS A 5 -12.73 46.11 15.72
CA LYS A 5 -11.53 45.39 16.19
C LYS A 5 -11.25 44.11 15.38
N HIS A 6 -12.30 43.47 14.86
CA HIS A 6 -12.23 42.13 14.26
C HIS A 6 -12.67 42.10 12.79
N SER A 7 -13.08 43.22 12.22
CA SER A 7 -13.50 43.28 10.82
C SER A 7 -13.30 44.64 10.18
N GLU A 8 -13.01 44.67 8.88
CA GLU A 8 -12.88 45.90 8.10
C GLU A 8 -13.46 45.74 6.69
N PHE A 9 -14.17 46.74 6.18
CA PHE A 9 -14.55 46.86 4.77
C PHE A 9 -13.71 47.97 4.13
N GLU A 10 -12.94 47.65 3.12
CA GLU A 10 -12.01 48.59 2.48
C GLU A 10 -12.66 49.24 1.24
N ASN A 11 -12.41 50.53 1.04
CA ASN A 11 -12.87 51.31 -0.13
C ASN A 11 -14.38 51.23 -0.41
N VAL A 12 -15.20 51.33 0.65
CA VAL A 12 -16.66 51.19 0.54
C VAL A 12 -17.30 52.34 -0.26
N LYS A 13 -18.14 51.98 -1.23
CA LYS A 13 -19.09 52.89 -1.89
C LYS A 13 -20.51 52.47 -1.54
N PHE A 14 -21.36 53.43 -1.17
CA PHE A 14 -22.74 53.16 -0.77
C PHE A 14 -23.74 53.87 -1.71
N SER A 15 -24.75 53.12 -2.15
CA SER A 15 -25.86 53.62 -2.95
C SER A 15 -27.10 53.77 -2.08
N ILE A 16 -27.51 55.01 -1.81
CA ILE A 16 -28.76 55.31 -1.08
C ILE A 16 -29.98 54.78 -1.85
N LYS A 17 -29.97 54.92 -3.19
CA LYS A 17 -31.09 54.50 -4.05
C LYS A 17 -31.36 53.00 -3.96
N ASN A 18 -30.30 52.19 -3.94
CA ASN A 18 -30.41 50.73 -3.95
C ASN A 18 -30.26 50.12 -2.55
N ASN A 19 -29.90 50.95 -1.56
CA ASN A 19 -29.56 50.53 -0.21
C ASN A 19 -28.46 49.44 -0.19
N GLU A 20 -27.49 49.58 -1.09
CA GLU A 20 -26.44 48.60 -1.38
C GLU A 20 -25.07 49.24 -1.14
N MET A 21 -24.15 48.48 -0.54
CA MET A 21 -22.74 48.81 -0.48
C MET A 21 -21.92 47.88 -1.38
N VAL A 22 -20.88 48.43 -2.00
CA VAL A 22 -19.81 47.69 -2.70
C VAL A 22 -18.48 48.04 -2.07
N PHE A 23 -17.54 47.09 -2.02
CA PHE A 23 -16.25 47.25 -1.36
C PHE A 23 -15.17 46.42 -2.07
N ASP A 24 -13.92 46.86 -1.95
CA ASP A 24 -12.78 46.21 -2.61
C ASP A 24 -12.25 45.03 -1.80
N ASN A 25 -12.46 45.04 -0.48
CA ASN A 25 -12.04 43.96 0.40
C ASN A 25 -12.90 43.90 1.66
N PHE A 26 -13.18 42.69 2.14
CA PHE A 26 -13.71 42.43 3.47
C PHE A 26 -12.65 41.70 4.29
N VAL A 27 -12.15 42.35 5.34
CA VAL A 27 -11.15 41.80 6.25
C VAL A 27 -11.85 41.26 7.48
N VAL A 28 -11.56 40.02 7.89
CA VAL A 28 -12.03 39.44 9.16
C VAL A 28 -10.83 38.88 9.91
N ASN A 29 -10.62 39.33 11.15
CA ASN A 29 -9.47 38.96 11.99
C ASN A 29 -8.11 39.08 11.28
N GLY A 30 -7.96 40.09 10.41
CA GLY A 30 -6.74 40.32 9.63
C GLY A 30 -6.61 39.50 8.34
N LYS A 31 -7.60 38.68 8.00
CA LYS A 31 -7.64 37.87 6.77
C LYS A 31 -8.47 38.58 5.70
N ASN A 32 -7.99 38.57 4.46
CA ASN A 32 -8.67 39.20 3.32
C ASN A 32 -9.65 38.23 2.66
N PHE A 33 -10.91 38.64 2.53
CA PHE A 33 -11.97 37.90 1.85
C PHE A 33 -12.41 38.56 0.54
N GLY A 34 -11.58 39.46 0.00
CA GLY A 34 -11.77 39.98 -1.35
C GLY A 34 -12.97 40.91 -1.49
N LYS A 35 -13.22 41.30 -2.74
CA LYS A 35 -14.23 42.29 -3.10
C LYS A 35 -15.63 41.74 -2.94
N GLY A 36 -16.60 42.63 -2.81
CA GLY A 36 -17.97 42.19 -2.65
C GLY A 36 -19.00 43.30 -2.58
N ARG A 37 -20.22 42.88 -2.27
CA ARG A 37 -21.39 43.75 -2.11
C ARG A 37 -22.33 43.25 -1.02
N ALA A 38 -23.13 44.13 -0.44
CA ALA A 38 -24.16 43.77 0.53
C ALA A 38 -25.30 44.80 0.54
N ASN A 39 -26.50 44.34 0.92
CA ASN A 39 -27.63 45.22 1.23
C ASN A 39 -27.55 45.71 2.68
N VAL A 40 -27.75 47.01 2.90
CA VAL A 40 -27.55 47.66 4.21
C VAL A 40 -28.88 48.04 4.87
N GLY A 41 -29.36 47.27 5.82
CA GLY A 41 -30.48 47.65 6.68
C GLY A 41 -30.06 48.55 7.85
N VAL A 42 -30.95 49.43 8.31
CA VAL A 42 -30.80 50.21 9.54
C VAL A 42 -31.91 49.82 10.51
N ILE A 43 -31.54 49.34 11.70
CA ILE A 43 -32.48 48.99 12.77
C ILE A 43 -32.24 49.90 13.97
N GLY A 44 -33.28 50.54 14.50
CA GLY A 44 -33.18 51.32 15.75
C GLY A 44 -33.09 50.43 16.99
N THR A 45 -32.13 50.70 17.88
CA THR A 45 -31.85 49.94 19.12
C THR A 45 -31.85 50.84 20.37
N GLY A 46 -31.99 50.23 21.56
CA GLY A 46 -32.07 50.93 22.86
C GLY A 46 -33.49 51.25 23.34
N LEU A 47 -33.64 51.70 24.59
CA LEU A 47 -34.89 52.33 25.06
C LEU A 47 -35.13 53.53 24.12
N PHE A 48 -36.29 53.60 23.47
CA PHE A 48 -36.64 54.55 22.41
C PHE A 48 -36.14 54.26 20.97
N LYS A 49 -35.39 53.17 20.71
CA LYS A 49 -34.91 52.79 19.36
C LYS A 49 -34.07 53.86 18.63
N LEU A 50 -33.45 54.77 19.37
CA LEU A 50 -32.72 55.92 18.82
C LEU A 50 -31.30 55.60 18.37
N VAL A 51 -30.73 54.46 18.77
CA VAL A 51 -29.36 54.07 18.39
C VAL A 51 -29.41 53.22 17.12
N PRO A 52 -29.03 53.74 15.94
CA PRO A 52 -29.06 52.96 14.71
C PRO A 52 -28.00 51.85 14.76
N LYS A 53 -28.41 50.61 14.50
CA LYS A 53 -27.53 49.47 14.29
C LYS A 53 -27.71 48.98 12.86
N LEU A 54 -26.60 48.85 12.15
CA LEU A 54 -26.60 48.37 10.77
C LEU A 54 -26.74 46.84 10.73
N THR A 55 -27.46 46.36 9.73
CA THR A 55 -27.56 44.94 9.39
C THR A 55 -27.21 44.76 7.93
N LEU A 56 -26.31 43.83 7.63
CA LEU A 56 -25.98 43.43 6.27
C LEU A 56 -26.78 42.18 5.90
N SER A 57 -27.28 42.14 4.67
CA SER A 57 -27.94 40.96 4.08
C SER A 57 -27.47 40.81 2.64
N ASN A 58 -27.59 39.61 2.09
CA ASN A 58 -27.09 39.28 0.75
C ASN A 58 -25.63 39.71 0.56
N LEU A 59 -24.78 39.43 1.57
CA LEU A 59 -23.34 39.71 1.50
C LEU A 59 -22.71 38.73 0.50
N LYS A 60 -22.27 39.24 -0.65
CA LYS A 60 -21.60 38.44 -1.67
C LYS A 60 -20.13 38.79 -1.72
N LEU A 61 -19.28 37.76 -1.62
CA LEU A 61 -17.83 37.88 -1.73
C LEU A 61 -17.35 37.11 -2.97
N GLU A 62 -16.48 37.75 -3.74
CA GLU A 62 -15.93 37.22 -4.99
C GLU A 62 -14.42 37.04 -4.87
N ASP A 63 -13.89 36.07 -5.62
CA ASP A 63 -12.46 35.77 -5.73
C ASP A 63 -11.77 35.46 -4.38
N VAL A 64 -12.50 34.87 -3.43
CA VAL A 64 -11.98 34.47 -2.12
C VAL A 64 -11.06 33.27 -2.26
N ASN A 65 -9.88 33.33 -1.63
CA ASN A 65 -8.94 32.20 -1.59
C ASN A 65 -9.43 31.10 -0.64
N LEU A 66 -10.26 30.18 -1.15
CA LEU A 66 -10.80 29.06 -0.38
C LEU A 66 -9.72 28.07 0.06
N GLU A 67 -8.68 27.85 -0.76
CA GLU A 67 -7.56 27.00 -0.39
C GLU A 67 -6.82 27.57 0.83
N GLY A 68 -6.64 28.89 0.88
CA GLY A 68 -6.10 29.58 2.06
C GLY A 68 -6.95 29.39 3.32
N ILE A 69 -8.28 29.32 3.18
CA ILE A 69 -9.21 29.06 4.30
C ILE A 69 -9.09 27.61 4.77
N TYR A 70 -9.05 26.65 3.84
CA TYR A 70 -8.98 25.22 4.18
C TYR A 70 -7.62 24.81 4.76
N ASN A 71 -6.55 25.54 4.41
CA ASN A 71 -5.20 25.34 4.94
C ASN A 71 -4.90 26.17 6.20
N GLU A 72 -5.85 26.97 6.68
CA GLU A 72 -5.67 27.78 7.88
C GLU A 72 -5.47 26.89 9.10
N LYS A 73 -4.43 27.12 9.90
CA LYS A 73 -4.15 26.30 11.09
C LYS A 73 -5.29 26.39 12.12
N SER A 74 -5.79 25.24 12.55
CA SER A 74 -6.67 25.11 13.71
C SER A 74 -6.30 23.84 14.44
N SER A 75 -5.65 23.98 15.60
CA SER A 75 -5.08 22.85 16.34
C SER A 75 -6.09 21.72 16.58
N GLN A 76 -7.34 22.05 16.88
CA GLN A 76 -8.39 21.06 17.10
C GLN A 76 -8.79 20.32 15.81
N ILE A 77 -8.96 21.05 14.71
CA ILE A 77 -9.36 20.46 13.41
C ILE A 77 -8.20 19.65 12.84
N ASP A 78 -7.00 20.23 12.83
CA ASP A 78 -5.78 19.61 12.28
C ASP A 78 -5.47 18.31 13.05
N THR A 79 -5.51 18.33 14.39
CA THR A 79 -5.32 17.12 15.20
C THR A 79 -6.36 16.05 14.88
N PHE A 80 -7.62 16.44 14.65
CA PHE A 80 -8.68 15.50 14.32
C PHE A 80 -8.46 14.84 12.97
N THR A 81 -8.12 15.63 11.94
CA THR A 81 -7.93 15.15 10.56
C THR A 81 -6.63 14.35 10.41
N ASP A 82 -5.55 14.75 11.08
CA ASP A 82 -4.28 14.01 11.08
C ASP A 82 -4.44 12.60 11.69
N LYS A 83 -5.27 12.48 12.74
CA LYS A 83 -5.60 11.17 13.34
C LYS A 83 -6.35 10.26 12.35
N ILE A 84 -7.18 10.82 11.48
CA ILE A 84 -7.84 10.04 10.41
C ILE A 84 -6.81 9.54 9.40
N ASN A 85 -5.90 10.39 8.96
CA ASN A 85 -4.86 10.03 7.98
C ASN A 85 -3.94 8.90 8.49
N SER A 86 -3.64 8.89 9.80
CA SER A 86 -2.83 7.82 10.42
C SER A 86 -3.43 6.40 10.32
N LEU A 87 -4.72 6.29 9.97
CA LEU A 87 -5.42 5.02 9.80
C LEU A 87 -5.34 4.46 8.36
N THR A 88 -4.63 5.11 7.44
CA THR A 88 -4.70 4.84 5.98
C THR A 88 -3.54 4.05 5.36
N THR A 89 -2.49 3.68 6.12
CA THR A 89 -1.26 3.15 5.52
C THR A 89 -1.40 1.72 4.96
N GLN A 90 -1.01 1.57 3.68
CA GLN A 90 -0.65 0.30 3.05
C GLN A 90 0.74 0.45 2.42
N GLU A 91 1.68 -0.38 2.85
CA GLU A 91 2.99 -0.48 2.20
C GLU A 91 2.85 -1.18 0.85
N LYS A 92 3.48 -0.60 -0.18
CA LYS A 92 3.66 -1.23 -1.49
C LYS A 92 4.96 -2.02 -1.48
N ALA A 93 4.93 -3.22 -2.04
CA ALA A 93 6.14 -4.03 -2.24
C ALA A 93 6.81 -3.64 -3.56
N ASP A 94 8.15 -3.61 -3.56
CA ASP A 94 8.96 -2.97 -4.60
C ASP A 94 9.49 -3.89 -5.72
N LYS A 95 9.16 -5.20 -5.75
CA LYS A 95 9.32 -6.11 -6.92
C LYS A 95 8.90 -7.55 -6.57
N SER A 96 8.46 -8.35 -7.55
CA SER A 96 8.02 -9.74 -7.33
C SER A 96 9.18 -10.75 -7.36
N THR A 97 9.14 -11.77 -6.49
CA THR A 97 10.08 -12.92 -6.49
C THR A 97 10.17 -13.59 -7.87
N ALA A 98 9.06 -13.65 -8.60
CA ALA A 98 9.00 -14.30 -9.91
C ALA A 98 9.88 -13.59 -10.96
N ASP A 99 9.99 -12.27 -10.89
CA ASP A 99 10.80 -11.49 -11.83
C ASP A 99 12.29 -11.78 -11.62
N PHE A 100 12.71 -11.92 -10.36
CA PHE A 100 14.08 -12.27 -9.98
C PHE A 100 14.46 -13.69 -10.44
N ILE A 101 13.64 -14.70 -10.12
CA ILE A 101 13.89 -16.10 -10.53
C ILE A 101 14.07 -16.20 -12.06
N LYS A 102 13.26 -15.46 -12.83
CA LYS A 102 13.34 -15.44 -14.29
C LYS A 102 14.65 -14.83 -14.79
N GLU A 103 15.07 -13.70 -14.24
CA GLU A 103 16.33 -13.05 -14.60
C GLU A 103 17.51 -13.99 -14.35
N THR A 104 17.50 -14.66 -13.20
CA THR A 104 18.63 -15.47 -12.76
C THR A 104 18.69 -16.84 -13.39
N THR A 105 17.54 -17.43 -13.73
CA THR A 105 17.50 -18.59 -14.64
C THR A 105 18.23 -18.30 -15.94
N THR A 106 18.05 -17.09 -16.50
CA THR A 106 18.73 -16.67 -17.74
C THR A 106 20.24 -16.52 -17.51
N LYS A 107 20.66 -15.95 -16.38
CA LYS A 107 22.07 -15.81 -16.01
C LYS A 107 22.76 -17.16 -15.79
N VAL A 108 22.15 -18.09 -15.04
CA VAL A 108 22.70 -19.42 -14.78
C VAL A 108 22.83 -20.24 -16.07
N THR A 109 21.85 -20.13 -16.97
CA THR A 109 21.94 -20.75 -18.30
C THR A 109 23.11 -20.20 -19.12
N THR A 110 23.28 -18.87 -19.08
CA THR A 110 24.40 -18.18 -19.76
C THR A 110 25.75 -18.56 -19.16
N LEU A 111 25.85 -18.61 -17.83
CA LEU A 111 27.03 -19.04 -17.09
C LEU A 111 27.42 -20.47 -17.46
N THR A 112 26.46 -21.40 -17.44
CA THR A 112 26.66 -22.80 -17.83
C THR A 112 27.24 -22.89 -19.24
N THR A 113 26.61 -22.21 -20.19
CA THR A 113 27.07 -22.19 -21.59
C THR A 113 28.47 -21.59 -21.71
N ASN A 114 28.77 -20.53 -20.98
CA ASN A 114 30.07 -19.85 -21.01
C ASN A 114 31.17 -20.72 -20.40
N THR A 115 30.92 -21.37 -19.27
CA THR A 115 31.89 -22.26 -18.61
C THR A 115 32.17 -23.49 -19.48
N ASP A 116 31.14 -24.11 -20.09
CA ASP A 116 31.34 -25.23 -21.00
C ASP A 116 32.14 -24.81 -22.25
N ASN A 117 31.85 -23.64 -22.83
CA ASN A 117 32.63 -23.09 -23.95
C ASN A 117 34.07 -22.74 -23.56
N PHE A 118 34.27 -22.23 -22.34
CA PHE A 118 35.59 -21.93 -21.81
C PHE A 118 36.45 -23.20 -21.71
N ILE A 119 35.90 -24.28 -21.15
CA ILE A 119 36.59 -25.57 -21.01
C ILE A 119 36.84 -26.22 -22.39
N ASN A 120 35.78 -26.39 -23.19
CA ASN A 120 35.80 -27.25 -24.38
C ASN A 120 36.33 -26.58 -25.64
N SER A 121 36.38 -25.24 -25.67
CA SER A 121 36.89 -24.48 -26.81
C SER A 121 38.14 -23.69 -26.44
N LYS A 122 38.05 -22.77 -25.46
CA LYS A 122 39.15 -21.83 -25.17
C LYS A 122 40.38 -22.49 -24.55
N LEU A 123 40.20 -23.44 -23.63
CA LEU A 123 41.32 -24.11 -22.96
C LEU A 123 41.84 -25.35 -23.71
N ARG A 124 41.09 -25.84 -24.71
CA ARG A 124 41.31 -27.16 -25.31
C ARG A 124 42.71 -27.36 -25.88
N GLU A 125 43.16 -26.46 -26.76
CA GLU A 125 44.48 -26.59 -27.41
C GLU A 125 45.62 -26.58 -26.38
N ASN A 126 45.53 -25.72 -25.37
CA ASN A 126 46.55 -25.62 -24.32
C ASN A 126 46.55 -26.85 -23.41
N ILE A 127 45.39 -27.43 -23.12
CA ILE A 127 45.28 -28.69 -22.38
C ILE A 127 45.85 -29.85 -23.21
N GLU A 128 45.64 -29.88 -24.52
CA GLU A 128 46.24 -30.88 -25.41
C GLU A 128 47.78 -30.79 -25.38
N LYS A 129 48.36 -29.58 -25.37
CA LYS A 129 49.80 -29.37 -25.17
C LYS A 129 50.28 -29.92 -23.82
N VAL A 130 49.56 -29.64 -22.74
CA VAL A 130 49.86 -30.19 -21.40
C VAL A 130 49.80 -31.72 -21.40
N ASN A 131 48.80 -32.33 -22.06
CA ASN A 131 48.67 -33.78 -22.16
C ASN A 131 49.87 -34.42 -22.87
N VAL A 132 50.36 -33.82 -23.98
CA VAL A 132 51.57 -34.29 -24.68
C VAL A 132 52.77 -34.23 -23.74
N LEU A 133 52.98 -33.10 -23.04
CA LEU A 133 54.09 -32.96 -22.09
C LEU A 133 54.01 -33.96 -20.93
N LYS A 134 52.81 -34.31 -20.46
CA LYS A 134 52.60 -35.35 -19.44
C LYS A 134 52.94 -36.75 -19.96
N GLN A 135 52.55 -37.07 -21.19
CA GLN A 135 52.89 -38.35 -21.82
C GLN A 135 54.40 -38.49 -21.99
N ASP A 136 55.07 -37.44 -22.49
CA ASP A 136 56.53 -37.38 -22.58
C ASP A 136 57.17 -37.63 -21.22
N TYR A 137 56.71 -36.92 -20.17
CA TYR A 137 57.23 -37.06 -18.82
C TYR A 137 57.16 -38.50 -18.30
N VAL A 138 56.02 -39.18 -18.50
CA VAL A 138 55.80 -40.56 -18.06
C VAL A 138 56.72 -41.55 -18.79
N GLY A 139 57.01 -41.30 -20.07
CA GLY A 139 57.87 -42.16 -20.89
C GLY A 139 59.38 -42.02 -20.61
N LEU A 140 59.81 -40.98 -19.90
CA LEU A 140 61.22 -40.75 -19.58
C LEU A 140 61.69 -41.61 -18.39
N THR A 141 62.95 -42.03 -18.41
CA THR A 141 63.63 -42.72 -17.29
C THR A 141 64.73 -41.88 -16.65
N ASP A 142 65.37 -40.99 -17.43
CA ASP A 142 66.42 -40.09 -16.96
C ASP A 142 65.88 -38.92 -16.11
N LEU A 143 66.51 -38.69 -14.95
CA LEU A 143 66.08 -37.69 -13.98
C LEU A 143 66.26 -36.25 -14.48
N LYS A 144 67.32 -35.98 -15.26
CA LYS A 144 67.58 -34.63 -15.78
C LYS A 144 66.48 -34.22 -16.78
N SER A 145 66.12 -35.13 -17.67
CA SER A 145 65.06 -34.95 -18.65
C SER A 145 63.69 -34.81 -17.99
N LYS A 146 63.41 -35.60 -16.93
CA LYS A 146 62.19 -35.45 -16.11
C LYS A 146 62.09 -34.08 -15.45
N ALA A 147 63.18 -33.58 -14.85
CA ALA A 147 63.20 -32.27 -14.22
C ALA A 147 62.92 -31.14 -15.24
N GLN A 148 63.52 -31.22 -16.43
CA GLN A 148 63.28 -30.27 -17.52
C GLN A 148 61.81 -30.29 -17.96
N LYS A 149 61.23 -31.49 -18.14
CA LYS A 149 59.83 -31.63 -18.55
C LYS A 149 58.83 -31.12 -17.50
N ILE A 150 59.16 -31.24 -16.21
CA ILE A 150 58.38 -30.63 -15.11
C ILE A 150 58.38 -29.10 -15.22
N MET A 151 59.52 -28.48 -15.56
CA MET A 151 59.58 -27.03 -15.76
C MET A 151 58.74 -26.57 -16.94
N GLU A 152 58.78 -27.30 -18.06
CA GLU A 152 57.92 -27.05 -19.23
C GLU A 152 56.43 -27.17 -18.86
N LEU A 153 56.04 -28.25 -18.18
CA LEU A 153 54.68 -28.44 -17.67
C LEU A 153 54.23 -27.28 -16.78
N ASN A 154 55.07 -26.86 -15.84
CA ASN A 154 54.73 -25.77 -14.93
C ASN A 154 54.52 -24.44 -15.66
N ASN A 155 55.32 -24.16 -16.70
CA ASN A 155 55.18 -22.94 -17.51
C ASN A 155 53.86 -22.92 -18.29
N GLU A 156 53.41 -24.07 -18.80
CA GLU A 156 52.13 -24.19 -19.53
C GLU A 156 50.91 -24.23 -18.60
N ILE A 157 51.01 -24.87 -17.43
CA ILE A 157 49.92 -25.00 -16.46
C ILE A 157 49.61 -23.67 -15.76
N LYS A 158 50.64 -22.86 -15.45
CA LYS A 158 50.48 -21.60 -14.70
C LYS A 158 49.45 -20.62 -15.31
N PRO A 159 49.50 -20.26 -16.61
CA PRO A 159 48.49 -19.39 -17.22
C PRO A 159 47.09 -20.03 -17.24
N LEU A 160 46.98 -21.35 -17.42
CA LEU A 160 45.71 -22.06 -17.39
C LEU A 160 45.05 -22.01 -16.01
N ALA A 161 45.83 -22.26 -14.96
CA ALA A 161 45.36 -22.16 -13.57
C ALA A 161 44.84 -20.76 -13.25
N LYS A 162 45.52 -19.70 -13.74
CA LYS A 162 45.06 -18.31 -13.58
C LYS A 162 43.72 -18.06 -14.25
N SER A 163 43.56 -18.49 -15.50
CA SER A 163 42.29 -18.32 -16.24
C SER A 163 41.14 -19.11 -15.61
N ILE A 164 41.40 -20.32 -15.12
CA ILE A 164 40.40 -21.13 -14.40
C ILE A 164 39.96 -20.43 -13.11
N ASN A 165 40.90 -19.83 -12.36
CA ASN A 165 40.54 -19.11 -11.13
C ASN A 165 39.66 -17.88 -11.42
N ILE A 166 39.90 -17.13 -12.50
CA ILE A 166 39.05 -16.00 -12.90
C ILE A 166 37.63 -16.48 -13.23
N GLU A 167 37.49 -17.60 -13.95
CA GLU A 167 36.17 -18.16 -14.25
C GLU A 167 35.45 -18.65 -13.00
N LYS A 168 36.18 -19.20 -12.01
CA LYS A 168 35.62 -19.55 -10.70
C LYS A 168 35.13 -18.31 -9.94
N GLU A 169 35.85 -17.19 -9.98
CA GLU A 169 35.40 -15.94 -9.36
C GLU A 169 34.08 -15.44 -9.98
N ASN A 170 33.91 -15.57 -11.30
CA ASN A 170 32.65 -15.26 -11.98
C ASN A 170 31.50 -16.14 -11.47
N ILE A 171 31.76 -17.43 -11.25
CA ILE A 171 30.79 -18.38 -10.69
C ILE A 171 30.40 -17.99 -9.26
N GLU A 172 31.36 -17.67 -8.38
CA GLU A 172 31.07 -17.23 -7.00
C GLU A 172 30.19 -15.98 -6.96
N LYS A 173 30.40 -15.05 -7.90
CA LYS A 173 29.55 -13.86 -8.02
C LYS A 173 28.11 -14.23 -8.35
N THR A 174 27.88 -15.19 -9.27
CA THR A 174 26.54 -15.68 -9.57
C THR A 174 25.90 -16.40 -8.37
N ILE A 175 26.67 -17.15 -7.57
CA ILE A 175 26.18 -17.75 -6.32
C ILE A 175 25.66 -16.66 -5.36
N THR A 176 26.45 -15.59 -5.16
CA THR A 176 26.06 -14.47 -4.29
C THR A 176 24.78 -13.78 -4.78
N GLU A 177 24.60 -13.64 -6.10
CA GLU A 177 23.36 -13.08 -6.67
C GLU A 177 22.15 -13.99 -6.40
N ILE A 178 22.29 -15.31 -6.49
CA ILE A 178 21.22 -16.27 -6.19
C ILE A 178 20.87 -16.26 -4.68
N GLU A 179 21.86 -16.10 -3.79
CA GLU A 179 21.61 -15.97 -2.35
C GLU A 179 20.78 -14.72 -2.01
N LEU A 180 21.05 -13.58 -2.68
CA LEU A 180 20.22 -12.38 -2.53
C LEU A 180 18.76 -12.62 -2.94
N GLU A 181 18.50 -13.47 -3.94
CA GLU A 181 17.14 -13.81 -4.36
C GLU A 181 16.39 -14.63 -3.33
N ARG A 182 17.10 -15.50 -2.61
CA ARG A 182 16.52 -16.23 -1.47
C ARG A 182 16.07 -15.25 -0.38
N ASP A 183 16.88 -14.24 -0.09
CA ASP A 183 16.54 -13.22 0.91
C ASP A 183 15.32 -12.38 0.48
N ILE A 184 15.22 -12.05 -0.82
CA ILE A 184 14.06 -11.35 -1.39
C ILE A 184 12.81 -12.24 -1.34
N ALA A 185 12.93 -13.54 -1.65
CA ALA A 185 11.82 -14.48 -1.56
C ALA A 185 11.29 -14.57 -0.12
N LEU A 186 12.17 -14.65 0.88
CA LEU A 186 11.81 -14.63 2.30
C LEU A 186 11.11 -13.33 2.70
N THR A 187 11.63 -12.19 2.26
CA THR A 187 11.03 -10.87 2.52
C THR A 187 9.62 -10.79 1.95
N ASN A 188 9.44 -11.21 0.69
CA ASN A 188 8.14 -11.19 0.03
C ASN A 188 7.12 -12.13 0.70
N VAL A 189 7.55 -13.29 1.21
CA VAL A 189 6.67 -14.19 1.98
C VAL A 189 6.25 -13.55 3.29
N SER A 190 7.20 -12.94 4.01
CA SER A 190 6.91 -12.19 5.24
C SER A 190 5.89 -11.07 4.99
N ASP A 191 6.04 -10.32 3.92
CA ASP A 191 5.11 -9.25 3.52
C ASP A 191 3.72 -9.80 3.18
N ASN A 192 3.66 -10.91 2.44
CA ASN A 192 2.40 -11.55 2.07
C ASN A 192 1.68 -12.11 3.30
N LEU A 193 2.40 -12.72 4.24
CA LEU A 193 1.84 -13.19 5.51
C LEU A 193 1.35 -12.03 6.37
N THR A 194 2.09 -10.92 6.42
CA THR A 194 1.68 -9.70 7.14
C THR A 194 0.42 -9.10 6.55
N LYS A 195 0.30 -9.06 5.22
CA LYS A 195 -0.92 -8.63 4.51
C LYS A 195 -2.10 -9.55 4.81
N LEU A 196 -1.89 -10.87 4.77
CA LEU A 196 -2.92 -11.87 5.08
C LEU A 196 -3.40 -11.73 6.53
N GLU A 197 -2.49 -11.59 7.49
CA GLU A 197 -2.83 -11.39 8.91
C GLU A 197 -3.61 -10.10 9.13
N LYS A 198 -3.23 -9.02 8.44
CA LYS A 198 -3.99 -7.76 8.44
C LYS A 198 -5.39 -7.96 7.87
N GLU A 199 -5.53 -8.65 6.75
CA GLU A 199 -6.84 -8.94 6.15
C GLU A 199 -7.71 -9.81 7.06
N ILE A 200 -7.15 -10.86 7.66
CA ILE A 200 -7.85 -11.70 8.66
C ILE A 200 -8.31 -10.83 9.83
N SER A 201 -7.41 -10.02 10.39
CA SER A 201 -7.71 -9.13 11.51
C SER A 201 -8.82 -8.13 11.17
N LEU A 202 -8.83 -7.58 9.95
CA LEU A 202 -9.86 -6.66 9.47
C LEU A 202 -11.23 -7.33 9.31
N ASN A 203 -11.28 -8.59 8.89
CA ASN A 203 -12.53 -9.35 8.75
C ASN A 203 -13.03 -9.94 10.09
N ASP A 204 -12.16 -10.08 11.10
CA ASP A 204 -12.50 -10.67 12.40
C ASP A 204 -13.36 -9.72 13.26
N PHE A 205 -14.68 -9.95 13.20
CA PHE A 205 -15.67 -9.21 13.98
C PHE A 205 -15.75 -9.64 15.46
N ASN A 206 -15.15 -10.76 15.85
CA ASN A 206 -15.18 -11.30 17.22
C ASN A 206 -13.97 -10.89 18.06
N ASN A 207 -12.91 -10.35 17.44
CA ASN A 207 -11.69 -10.00 18.14
C ASN A 207 -11.86 -8.73 19.02
N ILE A 208 -12.25 -8.95 20.27
CA ILE A 208 -12.47 -7.93 21.31
C ILE A 208 -11.30 -7.88 22.33
N ASN A 209 -10.36 -8.84 22.30
CA ASN A 209 -9.34 -9.00 23.35
C ASN A 209 -7.95 -8.48 22.96
N SER A 210 -7.81 -7.15 22.94
CA SER A 210 -6.53 -6.48 23.18
C SER A 210 -6.83 -5.05 23.63
N ASN A 211 -6.12 -4.56 24.64
CA ASN A 211 -6.38 -3.33 25.40
C ASN A 211 -6.26 -2.00 24.60
N ASN A 212 -6.43 -2.02 23.27
CA ASN A 212 -6.48 -0.88 22.37
C ASN A 212 -7.63 -1.04 21.35
N SER A 213 -8.86 -1.12 21.88
CA SER A 213 -10.06 -1.50 21.15
C SER A 213 -10.47 -0.51 20.05
N VAL A 214 -10.43 -0.97 18.81
CA VAL A 214 -11.41 -0.59 17.77
C VAL A 214 -11.80 -1.92 17.13
N GLN A 215 -13.07 -2.30 17.10
CA GLN A 215 -13.47 -3.50 16.36
C GLN A 215 -13.04 -3.30 14.90
N ASN A 216 -12.18 -4.16 14.36
CA ASN A 216 -11.38 -3.85 13.16
C ASN A 216 -12.18 -3.58 11.87
N MET A 217 -13.45 -3.99 11.78
CA MET A 217 -14.22 -3.83 10.55
C MET A 217 -14.43 -2.37 10.11
N ASN A 218 -14.53 -1.42 11.05
CA ASN A 218 -14.64 -0.02 10.67
C ASN A 218 -13.31 0.55 10.11
N LEU A 219 -12.18 -0.16 10.26
CA LEU A 219 -10.91 0.24 9.62
C LEU A 219 -10.98 0.18 8.10
N TYR A 220 -11.84 -0.68 7.52
CA TYR A 220 -12.09 -0.67 6.08
C TYR A 220 -12.61 0.70 5.59
N ILE A 221 -13.34 1.44 6.44
CA ILE A 221 -13.77 2.80 6.10
C ILE A 221 -12.55 3.69 5.88
N PHE A 222 -11.53 3.62 6.75
CA PHE A 222 -10.34 4.48 6.64
C PHE A 222 -9.37 4.00 5.56
N LEU A 223 -9.26 2.69 5.33
CA LEU A 223 -8.46 2.16 4.22
C LEU A 223 -9.03 2.57 2.86
N ASP A 224 -10.34 2.51 2.69
CA ASP A 224 -10.99 2.83 1.40
C ASP A 224 -11.24 4.34 1.22
N LYS A 225 -11.69 5.01 2.29
CA LYS A 225 -12.24 6.38 2.25
C LYS A 225 -11.50 7.36 3.15
N GLY A 226 -10.44 6.95 3.85
CA GLY A 226 -9.78 7.78 4.88
C GLY A 226 -9.24 9.11 4.36
N LYS A 227 -8.67 9.14 3.15
CA LYS A 227 -8.19 10.38 2.52
C LYS A 227 -9.34 11.31 2.09
N ASP A 228 -10.39 10.74 1.50
CA ASP A 228 -11.59 11.51 1.15
C ASP A 228 -12.27 12.09 2.40
N LEU A 229 -12.31 11.30 3.49
CA LEU A 229 -12.78 11.68 4.82
C LEU A 229 -11.98 12.85 5.38
N GLU A 230 -10.65 12.73 5.39
CA GLU A 230 -9.73 13.77 5.87
C GLU A 230 -9.99 15.10 5.14
N ILE A 231 -9.98 15.09 3.81
CA ILE A 231 -10.12 16.29 2.99
C ILE A 231 -11.52 16.92 3.16
N SER A 232 -12.57 16.10 3.09
CA SER A 232 -13.95 16.58 3.17
C SER A 232 -14.31 17.12 4.55
N LEU A 233 -13.91 16.42 5.62
CA LEU A 233 -14.11 16.88 6.99
C LEU A 233 -13.29 18.12 7.30
N ASN A 234 -12.01 18.18 6.88
CA ASN A 234 -11.19 19.37 7.05
C ASN A 234 -11.88 20.60 6.44
N SER A 235 -12.23 20.51 5.15
CA SER A 235 -12.84 21.63 4.43
C SER A 235 -14.16 22.06 5.05
N ALA A 236 -15.01 21.11 5.48
CA ALA A 236 -16.31 21.42 6.07
C ALA A 236 -16.16 22.06 7.46
N LEU A 237 -15.23 21.57 8.28
CA LEU A 237 -14.93 22.11 9.61
C LEU A 237 -14.34 23.52 9.52
N LYS A 238 -13.42 23.78 8.58
CA LYS A 238 -12.81 25.11 8.38
C LYS A 238 -13.83 26.11 7.86
N ALA A 239 -14.68 25.71 6.90
CA ALA A 239 -15.79 26.55 6.44
C ALA A 239 -16.79 26.86 7.58
N THR A 240 -17.08 25.88 8.43
CA THR A 240 -17.93 26.08 9.62
C THR A 240 -17.26 27.03 10.62
N ALA A 241 -15.96 26.91 10.84
CA ALA A 241 -15.19 27.82 11.70
C ALA A 241 -15.23 29.26 11.16
N LEU A 242 -15.09 29.44 9.85
CA LEU A 242 -15.26 30.75 9.21
C LEU A 242 -16.67 31.32 9.42
N ILE A 243 -17.72 30.51 9.22
CA ILE A 243 -19.11 30.93 9.45
C ILE A 243 -19.29 31.38 10.90
N LYS A 244 -18.71 30.66 11.86
CA LYS A 244 -18.69 31.03 13.27
C LYS A 244 -17.94 32.36 13.50
N GLU A 245 -16.76 32.55 12.90
CA GLU A 245 -16.01 33.81 13.01
C GLU A 245 -16.82 35.01 12.51
N ILE A 246 -17.52 34.86 11.39
CA ILE A 246 -18.38 35.90 10.81
C ILE A 246 -19.60 36.17 11.70
N LYS A 247 -20.21 35.11 12.24
CA LYS A 247 -21.33 35.20 13.19
C LYS A 247 -20.96 35.98 14.46
N ASP A 248 -19.75 35.79 14.95
CA ASP A 248 -19.24 36.40 16.19
C ASP A 248 -18.79 37.87 16.01
N LEU A 249 -18.87 38.42 14.78
CA LEU A 249 -18.55 39.81 14.52
C LEU A 249 -19.56 40.78 15.17
N ASN A 250 -19.07 41.97 15.51
CA ASN A 250 -19.91 43.05 16.02
C ASN A 250 -20.90 43.60 14.95
N VAL A 251 -20.60 43.38 13.67
CA VAL A 251 -21.48 43.72 12.55
C VAL A 251 -22.52 42.63 12.39
N ARG A 252 -23.81 42.99 12.34
CA ARG A 252 -24.89 42.02 12.12
C ARG A 252 -24.96 41.66 10.65
N ILE A 253 -24.50 40.47 10.29
CA ILE A 253 -24.66 39.89 8.94
C ILE A 253 -25.78 38.88 9.03
N ALA A 254 -26.75 38.91 8.11
CA ALA A 254 -27.86 37.96 8.06
C ALA A 254 -27.51 36.71 7.26
N ASP A 255 -26.87 36.92 6.11
CA ASP A 255 -26.52 35.88 5.16
C ASP A 255 -25.29 36.28 4.34
N ILE A 256 -24.54 35.28 3.92
CA ILE A 256 -23.30 35.39 3.15
C ILE A 256 -23.24 34.33 2.06
N ASP A 257 -22.70 34.71 0.91
CA ASP A 257 -22.43 33.89 -0.25
C ASP A 257 -20.99 34.19 -0.71
N ILE A 258 -20.15 33.15 -0.73
CA ILE A 258 -18.74 33.24 -1.10
C ILE A 258 -18.52 32.46 -2.39
N ASN A 259 -17.89 33.12 -3.37
CA ASN A 259 -17.51 32.56 -4.66
C ASN A 259 -18.67 31.87 -5.38
N ASP A 260 -19.82 32.55 -5.45
CA ASP A 260 -21.01 32.10 -6.18
C ASP A 260 -21.48 30.71 -5.73
N GLY A 261 -21.82 30.60 -4.44
CA GLY A 261 -22.43 29.41 -3.86
C GLY A 261 -21.45 28.36 -3.34
N LYS A 262 -20.12 28.61 -3.37
CA LYS A 262 -19.14 27.66 -2.82
C LYS A 262 -19.23 27.54 -1.31
N ILE A 263 -19.45 28.65 -0.61
CA ILE A 263 -19.86 28.67 0.80
C ILE A 263 -21.05 29.61 0.92
N VAL A 264 -22.18 29.09 1.40
CA VAL A 264 -23.38 29.88 1.69
C VAL A 264 -23.71 29.70 3.15
N ALA A 265 -24.03 30.78 3.86
CA ALA A 265 -24.59 30.70 5.20
C ALA A 265 -25.70 31.74 5.40
N LYS A 266 -26.75 31.35 6.13
CA LYS A 266 -27.95 32.15 6.39
C LYS A 266 -28.31 32.08 7.87
N GLY A 267 -29.09 33.05 8.34
CA GLY A 267 -29.53 33.12 9.74
C GLY A 267 -28.44 33.61 10.70
N LEU A 268 -27.35 34.20 10.19
CA LEU A 268 -26.20 34.64 10.98
C LEU A 268 -26.55 35.81 11.93
N ASN A 269 -27.65 36.52 11.69
CA ASN A 269 -28.11 37.60 12.55
C ASN A 269 -29.02 37.11 13.70
N GLY A 270 -29.41 35.84 13.70
CA GLY A 270 -30.30 35.22 14.68
C GLY A 270 -29.58 34.40 15.75
N ASP A 271 -30.34 33.55 16.44
CA ASP A 271 -29.79 32.57 17.38
C ASP A 271 -29.01 31.48 16.63
N ASN A 272 -28.08 30.81 17.32
CA ASN A 272 -27.21 29.83 16.65
C ASN A 272 -28.01 28.70 15.97
N THR A 273 -29.15 28.30 16.53
CA THR A 273 -30.05 27.28 15.97
C THR A 273 -30.71 27.66 14.65
N GLN A 274 -30.69 28.95 14.28
CA GLN A 274 -31.24 29.46 13.04
C GLN A 274 -30.20 29.45 11.90
N ILE A 275 -28.94 29.14 12.21
CA ILE A 275 -27.87 29.10 11.21
C ILE A 275 -28.03 27.87 10.33
N SER A 276 -28.06 28.10 9.02
CA SER A 276 -27.95 27.06 8.00
C SER A 276 -26.83 27.42 7.04
N GLY A 277 -25.99 26.48 6.66
CA GLY A 277 -24.96 26.66 5.66
C GLY A 277 -24.85 25.50 4.68
N GLU A 278 -24.25 25.79 3.54
CA GLU A 278 -23.94 24.84 2.49
C GLU A 278 -22.51 25.11 2.00
N VAL A 279 -21.71 24.05 1.89
CA VAL A 279 -20.34 24.10 1.39
C VAL A 279 -20.21 23.13 0.24
N VAL A 280 -19.85 23.64 -0.93
CA VAL A 280 -19.61 22.84 -2.13
C VAL A 280 -18.13 22.46 -2.20
N MET A 281 -17.87 21.17 -2.09
CA MET A 281 -16.54 20.57 -2.16
C MET A 281 -16.20 20.13 -3.59
N GLU A 282 -15.01 19.54 -3.76
CA GLU A 282 -14.62 18.91 -5.02
C GLU A 282 -15.65 17.86 -5.48
N ASN A 283 -15.75 17.69 -6.80
CA ASN A 283 -16.71 16.78 -7.45
C ASN A 283 -18.19 17.06 -7.12
N ASN A 284 -18.52 18.32 -6.81
CA ASN A 284 -19.87 18.79 -6.47
C ASN A 284 -20.49 18.13 -5.23
N ALA A 285 -19.68 17.49 -4.38
CA ALA A 285 -20.15 16.99 -3.10
C ALA A 285 -20.51 18.16 -2.18
N LYS A 286 -21.53 17.98 -1.33
CA LYS A 286 -22.04 19.07 -0.48
C LYS A 286 -21.97 18.67 0.99
N ALA A 287 -21.50 19.60 1.82
CA ALA A 287 -21.68 19.55 3.26
C ALA A 287 -22.74 20.57 3.67
N PHE A 288 -23.70 20.12 4.48
CA PHE A 288 -24.74 20.96 5.06
C PHE A 288 -24.43 21.25 6.52
N ILE A 289 -24.47 22.52 6.89
CA ILE A 289 -24.15 23.00 8.23
C ILE A 289 -25.46 23.46 8.87
N LYS A 290 -25.73 23.01 10.09
CA LYS A 290 -26.85 23.44 10.91
C LYS A 290 -26.34 23.86 12.26
N GLY A 291 -26.61 25.09 12.65
CA GLY A 291 -26.25 25.55 13.99
C GLY A 291 -27.10 24.90 15.08
N GLN A 292 -26.50 24.75 16.25
CA GLN A 292 -27.06 24.11 17.43
C GLN A 292 -26.78 25.00 18.65
N ASN A 293 -27.44 24.79 19.80
CA ASN A 293 -27.31 25.70 20.95
C ASN A 293 -25.84 26.05 21.31
N ASN A 294 -24.92 25.08 21.25
CA ASN A 294 -23.52 25.27 21.66
C ASN A 294 -22.48 24.94 20.56
N GLY A 295 -22.91 24.73 19.31
CA GLY A 295 -22.01 24.31 18.24
C GLY A 295 -22.71 24.14 16.90
N TYR A 296 -22.18 23.25 16.06
CA TYR A 296 -22.68 23.01 14.72
C TYR A 296 -22.79 21.51 14.44
N GLU A 297 -23.83 21.14 13.70
CA GLU A 297 -23.98 19.84 13.08
C GLU A 297 -23.65 19.98 11.60
N ILE A 298 -22.74 19.14 11.10
CA ILE A 298 -22.26 19.13 9.72
C ILE A 298 -22.62 17.77 9.15
N THR A 299 -23.44 17.74 8.12
CA THR A 299 -23.81 16.51 7.41
C THR A 299 -23.18 16.50 6.03
N TYR A 300 -22.48 15.43 5.70
CA TYR A 300 -21.90 15.23 4.39
C TYR A 300 -22.39 13.89 3.83
N ASN A 301 -22.90 13.92 2.61
CA ASN A 301 -23.39 12.73 1.92
C ASN A 301 -22.78 12.69 0.52
N LYS A 302 -22.15 11.56 0.17
CA LYS A 302 -21.61 11.32 -1.17
C LYS A 302 -21.62 9.83 -1.48
N ASP A 303 -22.27 9.48 -2.59
CA ASP A 303 -22.33 8.11 -3.12
C ASP A 303 -22.79 7.09 -2.05
N ASN A 304 -21.90 6.17 -1.65
CA ASN A 304 -22.13 5.11 -0.68
C ASN A 304 -21.65 5.47 0.74
N PHE A 305 -21.44 6.76 1.01
CA PHE A 305 -20.79 7.26 2.20
C PHE A 305 -21.53 8.46 2.79
N THR A 306 -21.70 8.46 4.11
CA THR A 306 -22.30 9.57 4.85
C THR A 306 -21.53 9.84 6.13
N SER A 307 -21.38 11.11 6.50
CA SER A 307 -20.86 11.49 7.80
C SER A 307 -21.71 12.58 8.45
N LYS A 308 -21.82 12.49 9.76
CA LYS A 308 -22.53 13.44 10.61
C LYS A 308 -21.60 13.89 11.73
N THR A 309 -21.11 15.12 11.63
CA THR A 309 -20.11 15.68 12.53
C THR A 309 -20.72 16.73 13.44
N MET A 310 -20.50 16.61 14.74
CA MET A 310 -20.77 17.63 15.72
C MET A 310 -19.48 18.40 16.01
N PHE A 311 -19.52 19.72 15.83
CA PHE A 311 -18.40 20.62 16.05
C PHE A 311 -18.70 21.57 17.20
N PHE A 312 -18.00 21.36 18.32
CA PHE A 312 -18.08 22.14 19.54
C PHE A 312 -16.69 22.68 19.92
N ALA A 313 -16.66 23.68 20.81
CA ALA A 313 -15.42 24.38 21.18
C ALA A 313 -14.27 23.48 21.68
N ASN A 314 -14.59 22.36 22.34
CA ASN A 314 -13.60 21.42 22.89
C ASN A 314 -13.78 19.97 22.40
N LYS A 315 -14.73 19.75 21.49
CA LYS A 315 -15.10 18.42 21.02
C LYS A 315 -15.45 18.42 19.54
N ILE A 316 -14.86 17.47 18.81
CA ILE A 316 -15.32 17.08 17.47
C ILE A 316 -15.73 15.61 17.55
N SER A 317 -16.96 15.30 17.16
CA SER A 317 -17.39 13.91 17.06
C SER A 317 -18.06 13.68 15.72
N THR A 318 -17.64 12.67 14.97
CA THR A 318 -18.23 12.31 13.67
C THR A 318 -18.72 10.88 13.68
N ILE A 319 -19.96 10.67 13.30
CA ILE A 319 -20.52 9.35 12.98
C ILE A 319 -20.38 9.19 11.48
N ILE A 320 -19.77 8.09 11.06
CA ILE A 320 -19.48 7.76 9.68
C ILE A 320 -20.19 6.45 9.35
N GLU A 321 -20.89 6.42 8.22
CA GLU A 321 -21.48 5.22 7.67
C GLU A 321 -21.00 5.03 6.22
N TYR A 322 -20.64 3.80 5.88
CA TYR A 322 -20.09 3.44 4.58
C TYR A 322 -20.66 2.10 4.12
N SER A 323 -21.26 2.08 2.93
CA SER A 323 -21.79 0.88 2.30
C SER A 323 -20.73 0.25 1.38
N LYS A 324 -20.06 -0.80 1.85
CA LYS A 324 -19.00 -1.53 1.15
C LYS A 324 -19.58 -2.75 0.41
N ASN A 325 -19.33 -2.87 -0.89
CA ASN A 325 -19.95 -3.88 -1.77
C ASN A 325 -19.05 -5.08 -2.12
N ASP A 326 -17.82 -5.09 -1.65
CA ASP A 326 -16.77 -6.06 -1.98
C ASP A 326 -16.21 -6.78 -0.73
N LEU A 327 -16.78 -6.53 0.45
CA LEU A 327 -16.36 -7.23 1.67
C LEU A 327 -16.81 -8.69 1.68
N LEU A 328 -18.05 -8.95 1.24
CA LEU A 328 -18.64 -10.27 1.05
C LEU A 328 -19.23 -10.34 -0.36
N GLU A 329 -18.97 -11.43 -1.07
CA GLU A 329 -19.42 -11.61 -2.45
C GLU A 329 -20.94 -11.51 -2.55
N GLY A 330 -21.42 -10.65 -3.46
CA GLY A 330 -22.85 -10.43 -3.70
C GLY A 330 -23.59 -9.67 -2.58
N LYS A 331 -22.91 -9.11 -1.58
CA LYS A 331 -23.54 -8.37 -0.46
C LYS A 331 -22.94 -7.00 -0.24
N ILE A 332 -23.81 -6.06 0.14
CA ILE A 332 -23.42 -4.72 0.59
C ILE A 332 -23.44 -4.70 2.12
N ILE A 333 -22.29 -4.48 2.73
CA ILE A 333 -22.12 -4.40 4.18
C ILE A 333 -22.06 -2.94 4.60
N LYS A 334 -22.92 -2.56 5.55
CA LYS A 334 -22.92 -1.22 6.15
C LYS A 334 -21.94 -1.18 7.31
N LEU A 335 -20.81 -0.52 7.09
CA LEU A 335 -19.81 -0.25 8.11
C LEU A 335 -20.14 1.08 8.79
N ALA A 336 -20.00 1.14 10.11
CA ALA A 336 -20.25 2.36 10.87
C ALA A 336 -19.17 2.60 11.93
N SER A 337 -18.79 3.87 12.09
CA SER A 337 -17.73 4.30 13.00
C SER A 337 -18.08 5.62 13.65
N GLU A 338 -17.66 5.81 14.90
CA GLU A 338 -17.68 7.10 15.57
C GLU A 338 -16.25 7.52 15.91
N LEU A 339 -15.80 8.66 15.38
CA LEU A 339 -14.56 9.28 15.82
C LEU A 339 -14.88 10.40 16.78
N VAL A 340 -14.17 10.44 17.91
CA VAL A 340 -14.34 11.48 18.94
C VAL A 340 -12.99 12.04 19.31
N LEU A 341 -12.80 13.35 19.11
CA LEU A 341 -11.72 14.12 19.71
C LEU A 341 -12.31 15.02 20.78
N GLU A 342 -11.95 14.77 22.04
CA GLU A 342 -12.40 15.58 23.18
C GLU A 342 -11.23 15.81 24.13
N ASN A 343 -10.90 17.08 24.39
CA ASN A 343 -9.76 17.46 25.25
C ASN A 343 -8.46 16.75 24.85
N ASN A 344 -8.14 16.73 23.55
CA ASN A 344 -6.98 16.05 22.93
C ASN A 344 -6.97 14.51 23.02
N ASN A 345 -8.02 13.89 23.57
CA ASN A 345 -8.17 12.44 23.54
C ASN A 345 -8.95 12.03 22.30
N PHE A 346 -8.31 11.24 21.43
CA PHE A 346 -8.93 10.69 20.23
C PHE A 346 -9.41 9.26 20.49
N LYS A 347 -10.65 8.98 20.14
CA LYS A 347 -11.26 7.65 20.17
C LYS A 347 -11.83 7.32 18.81
N ASN A 348 -11.71 6.06 18.43
CA ASN A 348 -12.38 5.48 17.28
C ASN A 348 -13.22 4.32 17.78
N LEU A 349 -14.54 4.42 17.67
CA LEU A 349 -15.49 3.43 18.15
C LEU A 349 -16.19 2.80 16.94
N ASN A 350 -16.29 1.48 16.93
CA ASN A 350 -17.03 0.79 15.87
C ASN A 350 -18.52 0.66 16.27
N HIS A 351 -19.40 0.99 15.34
CA HIS A 351 -20.86 0.89 15.46
C HIS A 351 -21.49 -0.01 14.38
N THR A 352 -20.65 -0.76 13.66
CA THR A 352 -21.07 -1.72 12.64
C THR A 352 -21.93 -2.80 13.27
N VAL A 353 -23.14 -2.98 12.75
CA VAL A 353 -24.07 -4.03 13.17
C VAL A 353 -24.22 -5.03 12.03
N LEU A 354 -23.83 -6.27 12.29
CA LEU A 354 -23.95 -7.38 11.34
C LEU A 354 -25.14 -8.28 11.69
N THR A 355 -25.82 -8.74 10.65
CA THR A 355 -26.77 -9.86 10.72
C THR A 355 -26.05 -11.18 10.99
N ASP A 356 -26.77 -12.18 11.51
CA ASP A 356 -26.17 -13.50 11.80
C ASP A 356 -25.70 -14.23 10.53
N GLU A 357 -26.34 -13.96 9.39
CA GLU A 357 -25.91 -14.46 8.09
C GLU A 357 -24.56 -13.83 7.67
N GLU A 358 -24.42 -12.51 7.79
CA GLU A 358 -23.16 -11.80 7.48
C GLU A 358 -22.02 -12.25 8.39
N LYS A 359 -22.28 -12.45 9.69
CA LYS A 359 -21.32 -13.03 10.63
C LYS A 359 -20.85 -14.41 10.16
N THR A 360 -21.79 -15.27 9.79
CA THR A 360 -21.48 -16.64 9.32
C THR A 360 -20.60 -16.60 8.06
N LEU A 361 -20.94 -15.75 7.08
CA LEU A 361 -20.17 -15.59 5.86
C LEU A 361 -18.78 -15.00 6.10
N LEU A 362 -18.64 -14.04 7.02
CA LEU A 362 -17.34 -13.50 7.42
C LEU A 362 -16.49 -14.55 8.13
N THR A 363 -17.06 -15.37 9.00
CA THR A 363 -16.35 -16.49 9.63
C THR A 363 -15.84 -17.48 8.58
N GLN A 364 -16.68 -17.86 7.61
CA GLN A 364 -16.27 -18.72 6.50
C GLN A 364 -15.16 -18.09 5.66
N LYS A 365 -15.23 -16.79 5.40
CA LYS A 365 -14.17 -16.04 4.70
C LYS A 365 -12.86 -16.07 5.49
N ILE A 366 -12.89 -15.82 6.80
CA ILE A 366 -11.70 -15.89 7.68
C ILE A 366 -11.09 -17.29 7.66
N GLU A 367 -11.92 -18.35 7.76
CA GLU A 367 -11.44 -19.72 7.69
C GLU A 367 -10.81 -20.04 6.33
N ASN A 368 -11.40 -19.54 5.24
CA ASN A 368 -10.82 -19.67 3.90
C ASN A 368 -9.48 -18.93 3.78
N LEU A 369 -9.38 -17.70 4.29
CA LEU A 369 -8.11 -16.94 4.33
C LEU A 369 -7.04 -17.69 5.15
N ARG A 370 -7.40 -18.22 6.33
CA ARG A 370 -6.48 -18.97 7.20
C ARG A 370 -6.04 -20.30 6.60
N ASN A 371 -6.94 -21.02 5.93
CA ASN A 371 -6.66 -22.38 5.49
C ASN A 371 -6.19 -22.45 4.04
N ASN A 372 -6.78 -21.68 3.12
CA ASN A 372 -6.45 -21.75 1.71
C ASN A 372 -5.37 -20.74 1.33
N ASN A 373 -5.54 -19.45 1.65
CA ASN A 373 -4.57 -18.43 1.24
C ASN A 373 -3.21 -18.64 1.92
N TYR A 374 -3.19 -18.98 3.21
CA TYR A 374 -1.94 -19.34 3.89
C TYR A 374 -1.22 -20.50 3.20
N GLN A 375 -1.94 -21.58 2.88
CA GLN A 375 -1.34 -22.75 2.21
C GLN A 375 -0.86 -22.42 0.80
N GLN A 376 -1.56 -21.53 0.08
CA GLN A 376 -1.09 -21.03 -1.22
C GLN A 376 0.20 -20.21 -1.10
N ILE A 377 0.32 -19.34 -0.09
CA ILE A 377 1.55 -18.58 0.17
C ILE A 377 2.71 -19.53 0.48
N MET A 378 2.49 -20.53 1.33
CA MET A 378 3.53 -21.49 1.71
C MET A 378 3.91 -22.42 0.55
N ALA A 379 2.94 -22.94 -0.21
CA ALA A 379 3.22 -23.76 -1.39
C ALA A 379 4.02 -22.98 -2.45
N LYS A 380 3.68 -21.70 -2.66
CA LYS A 380 4.45 -20.84 -3.57
C LYS A 380 5.87 -20.58 -3.05
N TYR A 381 6.05 -20.38 -1.75
CA TYR A 381 7.37 -20.27 -1.15
C TYR A 381 8.21 -21.53 -1.33
N GLU A 382 7.63 -22.71 -1.10
CA GLU A 382 8.31 -24.00 -1.31
C GLU A 382 8.72 -24.19 -2.78
N GLU A 383 7.84 -23.85 -3.72
CA GLU A 383 8.15 -23.88 -5.16
C GLU A 383 9.29 -22.92 -5.52
N ASP A 384 9.23 -21.67 -5.06
CA ASP A 384 10.25 -20.66 -5.31
C ASP A 384 11.60 -21.07 -4.69
N ASN A 385 11.61 -21.64 -3.47
CA ASN A 385 12.84 -22.14 -2.85
C ASN A 385 13.44 -23.34 -3.60
N LYS A 386 12.60 -24.27 -4.10
CA LYS A 386 13.07 -25.41 -4.91
C LYS A 386 13.70 -24.94 -6.23
N ASN A 387 13.13 -23.90 -6.85
CA ASN A 387 13.70 -23.29 -8.05
C ASN A 387 15.07 -22.67 -7.75
N ILE A 388 15.20 -21.94 -6.63
CA ILE A 388 16.47 -21.37 -6.17
C ILE A 388 17.51 -22.46 -5.90
N GLU A 389 17.15 -23.53 -5.19
CA GLU A 389 18.04 -24.67 -4.93
C GLU A 389 18.53 -25.31 -6.24
N THR A 390 17.64 -25.48 -7.22
CA THR A 390 18.01 -26.01 -8.55
C THR A 390 19.00 -25.09 -9.28
N LEU A 391 18.84 -23.76 -9.16
CA LEU A 391 19.78 -22.80 -9.72
C LEU A 391 21.15 -22.88 -9.04
N ILE A 392 21.19 -22.98 -7.70
CA ILE A 392 22.41 -23.16 -6.92
C ILE A 392 23.14 -24.44 -7.31
N ASP A 393 22.43 -25.57 -7.39
CA ASP A 393 22.99 -26.87 -7.77
C ASP A 393 23.63 -26.82 -9.18
N ASN A 394 22.93 -26.21 -10.14
CA ASN A 394 23.43 -26.03 -11.50
C ASN A 394 24.74 -25.23 -11.52
N VAL A 395 24.85 -24.18 -10.70
CA VAL A 395 26.07 -23.38 -10.60
C VAL A 395 27.20 -24.17 -9.93
N TYR A 396 26.92 -24.94 -8.88
CA TYR A 396 27.92 -25.80 -8.24
C TYR A 396 28.44 -26.91 -9.15
N VAL A 397 27.61 -27.47 -10.04
CA VAL A 397 28.06 -28.41 -11.07
C VAL A 397 29.16 -27.79 -11.94
N GLN A 398 28.99 -26.53 -12.36
CA GLN A 398 30.00 -25.84 -13.18
C GLN A 398 31.28 -25.55 -12.39
N LYS A 399 31.15 -25.12 -11.13
CA LYS A 399 32.29 -24.92 -10.23
C LYS A 399 33.10 -26.21 -10.06
N ASN A 400 32.41 -27.32 -9.81
CA ASN A 400 33.02 -28.64 -9.62
C ASN A 400 33.75 -29.13 -10.88
N LYS A 401 33.24 -28.84 -12.08
CA LYS A 401 33.96 -29.10 -13.35
C LYS A 401 35.28 -28.36 -13.40
N LEU A 402 35.31 -27.07 -13.04
CA LEU A 402 36.54 -26.27 -13.00
C LEU A 402 37.52 -26.71 -11.89
N ASP A 403 37.01 -27.11 -10.73
CA ASP A 403 37.82 -27.68 -9.64
C ASP A 403 38.49 -28.99 -10.06
N LYS A 404 37.73 -29.90 -10.68
CA LYS A 404 38.27 -31.13 -11.24
C LYS A 404 39.30 -30.84 -12.32
N LEU A 405 39.02 -29.95 -13.27
CA LEU A 405 39.95 -29.59 -14.34
C LEU A 405 41.27 -29.04 -13.79
N GLN A 406 41.22 -28.15 -12.80
CA GLN A 406 42.43 -27.60 -12.20
C GLN A 406 43.26 -28.67 -11.47
N ARG A 407 42.61 -29.58 -10.73
CA ARG A 407 43.30 -30.70 -10.07
C ARG A 407 43.93 -31.65 -11.09
N ASP A 408 43.19 -31.98 -12.15
CA ASP A 408 43.67 -32.88 -13.21
C ASP A 408 44.83 -32.22 -13.98
N LEU A 409 44.83 -30.89 -14.17
CA LEU A 409 45.96 -30.13 -14.73
C LEU A 409 47.23 -30.28 -13.88
N LEU A 410 47.12 -30.13 -12.57
CA LEU A 410 48.25 -30.22 -11.63
C LEU A 410 48.77 -31.66 -11.42
N SER A 411 47.95 -32.67 -11.71
CA SER A 411 48.37 -34.07 -11.62
C SER A 411 49.27 -34.48 -12.80
N LEU A 412 50.50 -34.90 -12.51
CA LEU A 412 51.47 -35.31 -13.52
C LEU A 412 51.06 -36.57 -14.29
N GLY A 413 50.33 -37.49 -13.64
CA GLY A 413 49.93 -38.77 -14.23
C GLY A 413 48.55 -38.78 -14.87
N THR A 414 47.78 -37.70 -14.74
CA THR A 414 46.39 -37.64 -15.23
C THR A 414 46.35 -36.96 -16.60
N ILE A 415 45.94 -37.72 -17.62
CA ILE A 415 45.60 -37.18 -18.94
C ILE A 415 44.17 -36.66 -18.91
N ILE A 416 43.98 -35.42 -19.34
CA ILE A 416 42.67 -34.78 -19.35
C ILE A 416 41.96 -35.12 -20.66
N THR A 417 40.78 -35.71 -20.57
CA THR A 417 39.91 -35.98 -21.73
C THR A 417 38.73 -35.02 -21.71
N PHE A 418 38.39 -34.49 -22.88
CA PHE A 418 37.16 -33.72 -23.07
C PHE A 418 36.01 -34.67 -23.36
N GLU A 419 34.85 -34.41 -22.79
CA GLU A 419 33.62 -35.08 -23.22
C GLU A 419 33.35 -34.66 -24.67
N GLN A 420 33.04 -35.64 -25.55
CA GLN A 420 32.58 -35.29 -26.88
C GLN A 420 31.22 -34.59 -26.76
N PRO A 421 30.97 -33.53 -27.55
CA PRO A 421 29.66 -32.91 -27.56
C PRO A 421 28.63 -33.97 -27.96
N THR A 422 27.68 -34.27 -27.07
CA THR A 422 26.53 -35.09 -27.42
C THR A 422 25.71 -34.31 -28.45
N THR A 423 25.84 -34.68 -29.73
CA THR A 423 24.87 -34.31 -30.73
C THR A 423 23.57 -35.04 -30.39
N ASN A 424 22.60 -34.31 -29.82
CA ASN A 424 21.23 -34.80 -29.71
C ASN A 424 20.63 -34.90 -31.12
N THR A 425 20.98 -35.94 -31.87
CA THR A 425 20.15 -36.42 -32.97
C THR A 425 19.05 -37.26 -32.36
N ALA A 426 17.86 -36.66 -32.33
CA ALA A 426 16.60 -37.33 -32.02
C ALA A 426 16.54 -38.67 -32.77
N THR A 427 16.51 -39.77 -32.02
CA THR A 427 16.02 -41.05 -32.49
C THR A 427 14.90 -41.46 -31.55
N GLU A 428 13.70 -41.46 -32.11
CA GLU A 428 12.49 -41.99 -31.51
C GLU A 428 12.70 -43.47 -31.14
N ASN A 429 12.63 -43.82 -29.85
CA ASN A 429 11.57 -44.70 -29.35
C ASN A 429 11.62 -44.96 -27.83
N THR A 430 10.49 -44.64 -27.20
CA THR A 430 9.80 -45.36 -26.11
C THR A 430 10.62 -45.93 -24.93
N ASN A 431 10.58 -45.22 -23.79
CA ASN A 431 9.90 -45.70 -22.58
C ASN A 431 9.80 -44.60 -21.50
N GLN A 432 8.70 -44.66 -20.76
CA GLN A 432 8.11 -43.64 -19.88
C GLN A 432 8.98 -43.20 -18.70
N THR A 433 9.07 -41.89 -18.49
CA THR A 433 9.09 -41.25 -17.16
C THR A 433 8.38 -39.90 -17.25
N ASN A 434 7.57 -39.63 -16.22
CA ASN A 434 6.48 -38.66 -16.22
C ASN A 434 6.94 -37.20 -16.32
N ASN A 435 6.58 -36.54 -17.42
CA ASN A 435 6.45 -35.08 -17.48
C ASN A 435 5.08 -34.69 -16.94
N THR A 436 5.02 -34.02 -15.79
CA THR A 436 3.83 -33.23 -15.45
C THR A 436 4.01 -31.82 -16.00
N SER A 437 3.43 -31.61 -17.17
CA SER A 437 3.22 -30.32 -17.79
C SER A 437 2.46 -29.38 -16.86
N ILE A 438 2.94 -28.14 -16.82
CA ILE A 438 2.25 -26.97 -16.27
C ILE A 438 0.89 -26.85 -16.97
N ASN A 439 -0.19 -27.02 -16.22
CA ASN A 439 -1.55 -26.80 -16.70
C ASN A 439 -2.05 -25.48 -16.14
N ILE A 440 -2.04 -24.44 -16.98
CA ILE A 440 -2.73 -23.18 -16.71
C ILE A 440 -4.22 -23.45 -16.94
N LEU A 441 -5.00 -23.66 -15.87
CA LEU A 441 -6.44 -23.81 -15.97
C LEU A 441 -7.13 -22.47 -15.68
N ASN A 442 -7.67 -21.88 -16.75
CA ASN A 442 -8.67 -20.82 -16.71
C ASN A 442 -9.91 -21.27 -15.93
N ASN A 443 -10.39 -20.41 -15.03
CA ASN A 443 -11.62 -20.62 -14.27
C ASN A 443 -12.82 -20.18 -15.13
N SER A 444 -13.74 -21.10 -15.42
CA SER A 444 -15.09 -20.77 -15.87
C SER A 444 -16.09 -21.78 -15.30
N SER A 445 -17.08 -21.23 -14.61
CA SER A 445 -18.12 -21.90 -13.84
C SER A 445 -19.06 -22.76 -14.70
N ASN A 446 -19.39 -23.99 -14.26
CA ASN A 446 -20.79 -24.38 -13.98
C ASN A 446 -20.96 -25.83 -13.46
N ASN A 447 -21.66 -25.91 -12.32
CA ASN A 447 -22.69 -26.84 -11.84
C ASN A 447 -22.97 -28.23 -12.50
N ASN A 448 -22.95 -29.22 -11.59
CA ASN A 448 -23.98 -30.24 -11.29
C ASN A 448 -23.98 -31.60 -12.04
N SER A 449 -23.68 -32.69 -11.31
CA SER A 449 -24.63 -33.77 -10.96
C SER A 449 -23.94 -35.09 -10.58
N ASN A 450 -24.10 -35.47 -9.31
CA ASN A 450 -24.50 -36.79 -8.78
C ASN A 450 -23.98 -38.10 -9.42
N GLY A 451 -23.38 -38.97 -8.60
CA GLY A 451 -23.15 -40.38 -8.94
C GLY A 451 -22.35 -41.18 -7.90
N ASN A 452 -23.06 -41.80 -6.96
CA ASN A 452 -22.59 -42.76 -5.94
C ASN A 452 -21.54 -43.79 -6.40
N MET A 453 -20.57 -44.09 -5.54
CA MET A 453 -20.31 -45.48 -5.12
C MET A 453 -19.55 -45.57 -3.79
N LYS A 454 -20.20 -46.18 -2.80
CA LYS A 454 -19.62 -46.69 -1.56
C LYS A 454 -18.67 -47.85 -1.86
N ASN A 455 -17.55 -47.94 -1.15
CA ASN A 455 -17.26 -49.15 -0.39
C ASN A 455 -16.28 -48.92 0.76
N THR A 456 -16.53 -49.69 1.81
CA THR A 456 -16.07 -49.65 3.20
C THR A 456 -14.74 -50.37 3.46
N ASN A 457 -13.99 -49.89 4.45
CA ASN A 457 -13.43 -50.61 5.63
C ASN A 457 -12.46 -49.64 6.36
N GLU A 458 -12.75 -49.17 7.57
CA GLU A 458 -12.35 -49.80 8.87
C GLU A 458 -10.86 -50.24 8.85
N ASN A 459 -9.95 -49.84 9.74
CA ASN A 459 -10.01 -49.34 11.11
C ASN A 459 -8.58 -48.91 11.54
N GLN A 460 -8.43 -47.90 12.41
CA GLN A 460 -7.39 -47.71 13.46
C GLN A 460 -7.00 -46.22 13.67
N ASN A 461 -7.64 -45.63 14.68
CA ASN A 461 -7.15 -44.53 15.53
C ASN A 461 -6.31 -45.16 16.68
N PRO A 462 -5.60 -44.46 17.61
CA PRO A 462 -5.40 -43.01 17.82
C PRO A 462 -3.97 -42.57 18.25
N ASN A 463 -3.64 -41.28 18.18
CA ASN A 463 -3.32 -40.45 19.37
C ASN A 463 -2.71 -39.07 19.05
N LYS A 464 -3.27 -38.08 19.76
CA LYS A 464 -2.71 -36.76 20.11
C LYS A 464 -1.31 -36.87 20.75
N ILE A 465 -0.52 -35.79 20.70
CA ILE A 465 -0.04 -35.02 21.88
C ILE A 465 0.86 -33.82 21.49
N ASN A 466 0.59 -32.70 22.17
CA ASN A 466 1.37 -31.50 22.54
C ASN A 466 2.39 -30.86 21.60
N ILE A 467 2.21 -29.54 21.45
CA ILE A 467 3.31 -28.58 21.38
C ILE A 467 3.25 -27.73 22.65
N GLY A 468 4.30 -27.82 23.46
CA GLY A 468 4.45 -27.08 24.71
C GLY A 468 5.08 -25.70 24.48
N ASN A 469 4.60 -24.73 25.24
CA ASN A 469 5.19 -23.40 25.39
C ASN A 469 6.57 -23.48 26.06
N ARG A 470 7.52 -22.70 25.54
CA ARG A 470 8.51 -21.97 26.33
C ARG A 470 8.63 -20.56 25.79
#